data_AF-A0A9D1Y079-F1
#
_entry.id   AF-A0A9D1Y079-F1
#
_cell.length_a   1.000
_cell.length_b   1.000
_cell.length_c   1.000
_cell.angle_alpha   90.00
_cell.angle_beta   90.00
_cell.angle_gamma   90.00
#
_symmetry.space_group_name_H-M   'P 1'
#
loop_
_entity.id
_entity.type
_entity.pdbx_description
1 polymer ?
#
loop_
_entity_poly.entity_id
_entity_poly.type
_entity_poly.pdbx_seq_one_letter_code
_entity_poly.pdbx_strand_id
1 'polypeptide(L)' 'MAPVTKEQALKSALASSAMEGFPVTPEVTRNCQRLLNGEVDVDSLVKEILSKRQKG' A
#
# COMPACT_ATOMS: atom_id res chain seq x y z
N MET A 1 15.79 18.86 -10.62
CA MET A 1 15.08 17.57 -10.57
C MET A 1 13.62 17.82 -10.91
N ALA A 2 13.02 17.02 -11.80
CA ALA A 2 11.57 17.04 -11.98
C ALA A 2 10.89 16.52 -10.69
N PRO A 3 9.70 17.01 -10.34
CA PRO A 3 8.96 16.50 -9.20
C PRO A 3 8.57 15.03 -9.42
N VAL A 4 8.75 14.21 -8.39
CA VAL A 4 8.36 12.79 -8.41
C VAL A 4 6.84 12.70 -8.39
N THR A 5 6.27 11.90 -9.29
CA THR A 5 4.82 11.67 -9.29
C THR A 5 4.42 10.76 -8.12
N LYS A 6 3.16 10.85 -7.68
CA LYS A 6 2.59 9.92 -6.68
C LYS A 6 2.84 8.46 -7.04
N GLU A 7 2.70 8.12 -8.32
CA GLU A 7 2.88 6.78 -8.84
C GLU A 7 4.35 6.32 -8.84
N GLN A 8 5.28 7.21 -9.15
CA GLN A 8 6.71 6.95 -9.02
C GLN A 8 7.10 6.74 -7.55
N ALA A 9 6.61 7.59 -6.65
CA ALA A 9 6.88 7.45 -5.21
C ALA A 9 6.35 6.12 -4.67
N LEU A 10 5.13 5.72 -5.07
CA LEU A 10 4.55 4.44 -4.69
C LEU A 10 5.37 3.27 -5.22
N LYS A 11 5.75 3.29 -6.50
CA LYS A 11 6.57 2.24 -7.12
C LYS A 11 7.92 2.09 -6.41
N SER A 12 8.59 3.20 -6.08
CA SER A 12 9.85 3.19 -5.35
C SER A 12 9.69 2.62 -3.94
N ALA A 13 8.65 3.00 -3.21
CA ALA A 13 8.38 2.48 -1.86
C ALA A 13 8.14 0.96 -1.88
N LEU A 14 7.29 0.48 -2.80
CA LEU A 14 7.03 -0.95 -2.96
C LEU A 14 8.27 -1.74 -3.37
N ALA A 15 9.10 -1.18 -4.26
CA ALA A 15 10.38 -1.80 -4.64
C ALA A 15 11.33 -1.94 -3.43
N SER A 16 11.44 -0.91 -2.59
CA SER A 16 12.25 -0.98 -1.35
C SER A 16 11.77 -2.09 -0.43
N SER A 17 10.45 -2.16 -0.18
CA SER A 17 9.87 -3.23 0.66
C SER A 17 10.14 -4.62 0.09
N ALA A 18 10.05 -4.79 -1.23
CA ALA A 18 10.37 -6.06 -1.88
C ALA A 18 11.86 -6.43 -1.75
N MET A 19 12.78 -5.46 -1.85
CA MET A 19 14.21 -5.67 -1.64
C MET A 19 14.53 -6.10 -0.20
N GLU A 20 13.74 -5.64 0.77
CA GLU A 20 13.81 -6.06 2.17
C GLU A 20 13.15 -7.43 2.45
N GLY A 21 12.58 -8.07 1.41
CA GLY A 21 11.96 -9.39 1.52
C GLY A 21 10.49 -9.37 1.95
N PHE A 22 9.85 -8.19 2.01
CA PHE A 22 8.42 -8.11 2.31
C PHE A 22 7.57 -8.45 1.08
N PRO A 23 6.51 -9.25 1.23
CA PRO A 23 5.64 -9.61 0.12
C PRO A 23 4.81 -8.42 -0.36
N VAL A 24 5.08 -7.96 -1.58
CA VAL A 24 4.28 -6.96 -2.28
C VAL A 24 3.21 -7.67 -3.12
N THR A 25 2.08 -7.99 -2.50
CA THR A 25 0.94 -8.61 -3.19
C THR A 25 0.10 -7.56 -3.94
N PRO A 26 -0.75 -7.96 -4.90
CA PRO A 26 -1.70 -7.04 -5.53
C PRO A 26 -2.61 -6.32 -4.53
N GLU A 27 -2.96 -6.97 -3.42
CA GLU A 27 -3.74 -6.35 -2.34
C GLU A 27 -2.94 -5.26 -1.62
N VAL A 28 -1.65 -5.49 -1.33
CA VAL A 28 -0.77 -4.48 -0.72
C VAL A 28 -0.66 -3.26 -1.64
N THR A 29 -0.40 -3.46 -2.92
CA THR A 29 -0.33 -2.36 -3.92
C THR A 29 -1.63 -1.56 -3.95
N ARG A 30 -2.79 -2.23 -4.02
CA ARG A 30 -4.10 -1.56 -4.02
C ARG A 30 -4.36 -0.78 -2.74
N ASN A 31 -3.99 -1.32 -1.59
CA ASN A 31 -4.19 -0.66 -0.30
C ASN A 31 -3.32 0.61 -0.18
N CYS A 32 -2.06 0.55 -0.60
CA CYS A 32 -1.19 1.72 -0.64
C CYS A 32 -1.69 2.79 -1.63
N GLN A 33 -2.21 2.38 -2.79
CA GLN A 33 -2.81 3.30 -3.76
C GLN A 33 -4.03 4.03 -3.16
N ARG A 34 -4.94 3.30 -2.50
CA ARG A 34 -6.13 3.88 -1.84
C ARG A 34 -5.74 4.90 -0.76
N LEU A 35 -4.73 4.59 0.06
CA LEU A 35 -4.20 5.52 1.07
C LEU A 35 -3.63 6.79 0.42
N LEU A 36 -2.80 6.63 -0.61
CA LEU A 36 -2.15 7.76 -1.31
C LEU A 36 -3.13 8.68 -2.03
N ASN A 37 -4.26 8.12 -2.48
CA ASN A 37 -5.35 8.86 -3.09
C ASN A 37 -6.33 9.46 -2.07
N GLY A 38 -6.23 9.10 -0.78
CA GLY A 38 -7.17 9.53 0.26
C GLY A 38 -8.54 8.84 0.19
N GLU A 39 -8.64 7.71 -0.51
CA GLU A 39 -9.87 6.92 -0.65
C GLU A 39 -10.20 6.13 0.63
N VAL A 40 -9.19 5.92 1.49
CA VAL A 40 -9.31 5.25 2.78
C VAL A 40 -8.30 5.89 3.73
N ASP A 41 -8.66 6.00 5.01
CA ASP A 41 -7.72 6.35 6.07
C ASP A 41 -7.02 5.11 6.65
N VAL A 42 -5.97 5.34 7.45
CA VAL A 42 -5.16 4.26 8.02
C VAL A 42 -5.98 3.37 8.96
N ASP A 43 -6.83 3.96 9.82
CA ASP A 43 -7.60 3.21 10.82
C ASP A 43 -8.64 2.29 10.15
N SER A 44 -9.34 2.82 9.15
CA SER A 44 -10.30 2.08 8.33
C SER A 44 -9.63 0.93 7.58
N LEU A 45 -8.48 1.18 6.96
CA LEU A 45 -7.75 0.15 6.24
C LEU A 45 -7.22 -0.96 7.15
N VAL A 46 -6.68 -0.61 8.32
CA VAL A 46 -6.22 -1.60 9.30
C VAL A 46 -7.39 -2.48 9.77
N LYS A 47 -8.56 -1.88 10.05
CA LYS A 47 -9.77 -2.63 10.40
C LYS A 47 -10.21 -3.58 9.29
N GLU A 48 -10.17 -3.15 8.03
CA GLU A 48 -10.48 -4.02 6.87
C GLU A 48 -9.55 -5.25 6.82
N ILE A 49 -8.24 -5.03 6.94
CA ILE A 49 -7.21 -6.10 6.87
C ILE A 49 -7.40 -7.10 8.01
N LEU A 50 -7.58 -6.62 9.25
CA LEU A 50 -7.80 -7.47 10.42
C LEU A 50 -9.12 -8.24 10.33
N SER A 51 -10.16 -7.63 9.75
CA SER A 51 -11.46 -8.27 9.56
C SER A 51 -11.42 -9.37 8.50
N LYS A 52 -10.60 -9.21 7.45
CA LYS A 52 -10.39 -10.25 6.43
C LYS A 52 -9.66 -11.46 7.00
N ARG A 53 -8.63 -11.26 7.84
CA ARG A 53 -7.88 -12.36 8.46
C ARG A 53 -8.70 -13.21 9.43
N GLN A 54 -9.74 -12.64 10.05
CA GLN A 54 -10.64 -13.36 10.95
C GLN A 54 -11.67 -14.23 10.22
N LYS A 55 -11.86 -14.04 8.91
CA LYS A 55 -12.83 -14.75 8.09
C LYS A 55 -12.22 -15.86 7.22
N GLY A 56 -10.91 -16.04 7.29
CA GLY A 56 -10.15 -17.07 6.55
C GLY A 56 -9.51 -18.10 7.45
#